data_AF-A0A6I4IQI8-F1
#
_entry.id   AF-A0A6I4IQI8-F1
#
_cell.length_a   1.000
_cell.length_b   1.000
_cell.length_c   1.000
_cell.angle_alpha   90.00
_cell.angle_beta   90.00
_cell.angle_gamma   90.00
#
_symmetry.space_group_name_H-M   'P 1'
#
loop_
_entity.id
_entity.type
_entity.pdbx_description
1 polymer ?
#
loop_
_entity_poly.entity_id
_entity_poly.type
_entity_poly.pdbx_seq_one_letter_code
_entity_poly.pdbx_strand_id
1 'polypeptide(L)'
;MYTSTQNVSISQSMPIVLLILLIVVLFWGAANTYIEFDNRQARMRKMFMGFIPTKNIPFAQLHGIDVVSGITTGSYNYSLFRKNSRYGKGIVVSSAYTKNDDPNAIAFVEEAVPIIHGYLEKYDSPADFVTEPITSYKYFELKGSVYAVKSNKIGALITGIILIGIGIWLFTIPADSLIAILFCIGLLFLFGLVFINAAFTQFLFDPQNGTVKRTGLFSFLHKEYSFVNYAGIQTIRHTVNLIYVRTSVNLIFVLPEKNNKEVPLTVASLFREKSIDRFIKEFYSIMNTTANNNIK
;
A
#
# COMPACT_ATOMS: atom_id res chain seq x y z
N MET A 1 15.82 -39.88 -39.09
CA MET A 1 14.62 -39.03 -39.08
C MET A 1 14.74 -38.06 -40.26
N TYR A 2 13.98 -38.26 -41.33
CA TYR A 2 13.94 -37.33 -42.46
C TYR A 2 12.84 -36.31 -42.19
N THR A 3 13.19 -35.04 -41.98
CA THR A 3 12.21 -33.95 -41.92
C THR A 3 11.86 -33.53 -43.35
N SER A 4 10.75 -34.03 -43.90
CA SER A 4 10.21 -33.51 -45.15
C SER A 4 9.65 -32.10 -44.90
N THR A 5 10.31 -31.08 -45.45
CA THR A 5 9.79 -29.71 -45.44
C THR A 5 8.64 -29.64 -46.44
N GLN A 6 7.40 -29.71 -45.95
CA GLN A 6 6.24 -29.46 -46.82
C GLN A 6 6.15 -27.96 -47.11
N ASN A 7 6.27 -27.61 -48.40
CA ASN A 7 6.03 -26.25 -48.86
C ASN A 7 4.52 -25.98 -48.79
N VAL A 8 4.09 -25.33 -47.71
CA VAL A 8 2.69 -24.92 -47.51
C VAL A 8 2.41 -23.71 -48.41
N SER A 9 1.25 -23.70 -49.08
CA SER A 9 0.89 -22.57 -49.95
C SER A 9 0.64 -21.30 -49.13
N ILE A 10 0.93 -20.13 -49.71
CA ILE A 10 0.76 -18.82 -49.04
C ILE A 10 -0.68 -18.62 -48.53
N SER A 11 -1.68 -19.12 -49.25
CA SER A 11 -3.09 -19.04 -48.83
C SER A 11 -3.38 -19.82 -47.55
N GLN A 12 -2.73 -20.98 -47.36
CA GLN A 12 -2.84 -21.80 -46.14
C GLN A 12 -2.05 -21.21 -44.97
N SER A 13 -0.95 -20.50 -45.24
CA SER A 13 -0.15 -19.81 -44.22
C SER A 13 -0.70 -18.42 -43.84
N MET A 14 -1.61 -17.85 -44.63
CA MET A 14 -2.15 -16.50 -44.45
C MET A 14 -2.70 -16.22 -43.03
N PRO A 15 -3.47 -17.12 -42.39
CA PRO A 15 -3.97 -16.86 -41.03
C PRO A 15 -2.84 -16.68 -40.00
N ILE A 16 -1.76 -17.46 -40.12
CA ILE A 16 -0.61 -17.39 -39.21
C ILE A 16 0.17 -16.09 -39.47
N VAL A 17 0.37 -15.71 -40.73
CA VAL A 17 1.04 -14.46 -41.10
C VAL A 17 0.26 -13.26 -40.57
N LEU A 18 -1.07 -13.24 -40.73
CA LEU A 18 -1.93 -12.18 -40.19
C LEU A 18 -1.88 -12.12 -38.67
N LEU A 19 -1.84 -13.26 -37.98
CA LEU A 19 -1.71 -13.31 -36.53
C LEU A 19 -0.37 -12.70 -36.07
N ILE A 20 0.74 -13.08 -36.72
CA ILE A 20 2.07 -12.52 -36.41
C ILE A 20 2.08 -11.02 -36.67
N LEU A 21 1.53 -10.57 -37.79
CA LEU A 21 1.45 -9.14 -38.13
C LEU A 21 0.61 -8.37 -37.10
N LEU A 22 -0.53 -8.92 -36.68
CA LEU A 22 -1.35 -8.34 -35.61
C LEU A 22 -0.56 -8.21 -34.31
N ILE A 23 0.18 -9.25 -33.91
CA ILE A 23 1.02 -9.21 -32.71
C ILE A 23 2.07 -8.09 -32.84
N VAL A 24 2.78 -7.98 -33.97
CA VAL A 24 3.77 -6.93 -34.23
C VAL A 24 3.14 -5.53 -34.13
N VAL A 25 1.98 -5.32 -34.76
CA VAL A 25 1.24 -4.04 -34.69
C VAL A 25 0.83 -3.72 -33.25
N LEU A 26 0.37 -4.71 -32.48
CA LEU A 26 0.00 -4.52 -31.08
C LEU A 26 1.21 -4.16 -30.21
N PHE A 27 2.38 -4.79 -30.42
CA PHE A 27 3.62 -4.44 -29.72
C PHE A 27 4.10 -3.03 -30.08
N TRP A 28 4.09 -2.67 -31.36
CA TRP A 28 4.49 -1.34 -31.81
C TRP A 28 3.55 -0.26 -31.27
N GLY A 29 2.24 -0.50 -31.31
CA GLY A 29 1.25 0.34 -30.67
C GLY A 29 1.51 0.44 -29.16
N ALA A 30 1.68 -0.67 -28.45
CA ALA A 30 1.93 -0.63 -27.01
C ALA A 30 3.16 0.21 -26.64
N ALA A 31 4.24 0.14 -27.43
CA ALA A 31 5.46 0.93 -27.24
C ALA A 31 5.24 2.45 -27.38
N ASN A 32 4.30 2.89 -28.23
CA ASN A 32 3.94 4.30 -28.39
C ASN A 32 2.97 4.82 -27.30
N THR A 33 2.80 4.08 -26.20
CA THR A 33 1.96 4.53 -25.08
C THR A 33 2.71 5.58 -24.25
N TYR A 34 2.14 6.77 -24.08
CA TYR A 34 2.73 7.84 -23.27
C TYR A 34 1.69 8.56 -22.40
N ILE A 35 2.19 9.34 -21.45
CA ILE A 35 1.38 10.24 -20.62
C ILE A 35 1.77 11.66 -20.96
N GLU A 36 0.80 12.47 -21.33
CA GLU A 36 0.97 13.90 -21.60
C GLU A 36 0.34 14.74 -20.51
N PHE A 37 1.03 15.82 -20.16
CA PHE A 37 0.54 16.87 -19.28
C PHE A 37 0.32 18.12 -20.13
N ASP A 38 -0.92 18.37 -20.54
CA ASP A 38 -1.29 19.51 -21.35
C ASP A 38 -1.62 20.70 -20.45
N ASN A 39 -0.68 21.65 -20.35
CA ASN A 39 -0.83 22.88 -19.59
C ASN A 39 -1.83 23.86 -20.22
N ARG A 40 -2.07 23.81 -21.54
CA ARG A 40 -3.05 24.69 -22.20
C ARG A 40 -4.47 24.27 -21.86
N GLN A 41 -4.72 22.96 -21.83
CA GLN A 41 -6.04 22.40 -21.52
C GLN A 41 -6.21 21.97 -20.06
N ALA A 42 -5.20 22.25 -19.21
CA ALA A 42 -5.16 21.95 -17.79
C ALA A 42 -5.50 20.47 -17.45
N ARG A 43 -4.96 19.53 -18.23
CA ARG A 43 -5.33 18.11 -18.12
C ARG A 43 -4.17 17.18 -18.42
N MET A 44 -4.17 16.04 -17.73
CA MET A 44 -3.32 14.91 -18.03
C MET A 44 -4.10 13.91 -18.89
N ARG A 45 -3.46 13.39 -19.94
CA ARG A 45 -4.01 12.30 -20.75
C ARG A 45 -3.03 11.13 -20.81
N LYS A 46 -3.57 9.91 -20.70
CA LYS A 46 -2.82 8.68 -20.96
C LYS A 46 -3.18 8.17 -22.35
N MET A 47 -2.26 8.27 -23.29
CA MET A 47 -2.43 7.90 -24.68
C MET A 47 -1.97 6.47 -24.90
N PHE A 48 -2.91 5.56 -25.20
CA PHE A 48 -2.61 4.21 -25.64
C PHE A 48 -2.36 4.21 -27.14
N MET A 49 -1.29 3.54 -27.57
CA MET A 49 -0.84 3.55 -28.97
C MET A 49 -0.52 4.93 -29.54
N GLY A 50 -0.37 5.93 -28.68
CA GLY A 50 -0.05 7.30 -29.06
C GLY A 50 -1.24 8.15 -29.54
N PHE A 51 -2.42 7.55 -29.75
CA PHE A 51 -3.59 8.29 -30.26
C PHE A 51 -4.91 8.01 -29.52
N ILE A 52 -5.01 6.94 -28.72
CA ILE A 52 -6.24 6.61 -27.99
C ILE A 52 -6.15 7.10 -26.55
N PRO A 53 -6.87 8.17 -26.14
CA PRO A 53 -6.85 8.62 -24.75
C PRO A 53 -7.61 7.61 -23.86
N THR A 54 -6.88 6.85 -23.06
CA THR A 54 -7.45 5.89 -22.09
C THR A 54 -7.82 6.51 -20.75
N LYS A 55 -7.17 7.62 -20.39
CA LYS A 55 -7.50 8.42 -19.22
C LYS A 55 -7.38 9.89 -19.60
N ASN A 56 -8.29 10.69 -19.08
CA ASN A 56 -8.27 12.14 -19.19
C ASN A 56 -8.66 12.72 -17.83
N ILE A 57 -7.73 13.42 -17.15
CA ILE A 57 -7.90 13.88 -15.78
C ILE A 57 -7.48 15.35 -15.69
N PRO A 58 -8.36 16.26 -15.22
CA PRO A 58 -8.00 17.66 -14.98
C PRO A 58 -6.90 17.80 -13.93
N PHE A 59 -6.01 18.80 -14.09
CA PHE A 59 -4.95 19.11 -13.12
C PHE A 59 -5.50 19.42 -11.72
N ALA A 60 -6.65 20.09 -11.64
CA ALA A 60 -7.33 20.35 -10.37
C ALA A 60 -7.64 19.09 -9.54
N GLN A 61 -7.69 17.90 -10.15
CA GLN A 61 -7.94 16.63 -9.44
C GLN A 61 -6.66 15.86 -9.09
N LEU A 62 -5.50 16.33 -9.55
CA LEU A 62 -4.20 15.68 -9.35
C LEU A 62 -3.49 16.33 -8.16
N HIS A 63 -2.83 15.51 -7.35
CA HIS A 63 -2.13 15.99 -6.17
C HIS A 63 -0.65 16.22 -6.43
N GLY A 64 0.05 15.17 -6.87
CA GLY A 64 1.50 15.18 -6.98
C GLY A 64 2.04 13.81 -7.35
N ILE A 65 3.34 13.77 -7.61
CA ILE A 65 4.07 12.55 -7.94
C ILE A 65 4.88 12.13 -6.72
N ASP A 66 4.72 10.88 -6.31
CA ASP A 66 5.50 10.27 -5.22
C ASP A 66 6.10 8.93 -5.65
N VAL A 67 7.14 8.53 -4.93
CA VAL A 67 7.79 7.23 -5.12
C VAL A 67 6.93 6.11 -4.54
N VAL A 68 6.78 5.03 -5.30
CA VAL A 68 6.08 3.82 -4.92
C VAL A 68 7.02 2.64 -5.05
N SER A 69 7.18 1.89 -3.96
CA SER A 69 7.95 0.64 -3.98
C SER A 69 7.27 -0.38 -4.90
N GLY A 70 8.06 -0.96 -5.79
CA GLY A 70 7.62 -1.96 -6.76
C GLY A 70 7.46 -3.36 -6.16
N ILE A 71 7.16 -4.32 -7.03
CA ILE A 71 6.83 -5.70 -6.64
C ILE A 71 8.10 -6.49 -6.24
N THR A 72 9.24 -6.20 -6.86
CA THR A 72 10.52 -6.84 -6.53
C THR A 72 11.28 -6.02 -5.51
N THR A 73 11.98 -6.70 -4.61
CA THR A 73 12.80 -6.07 -3.56
C THR A 73 13.78 -5.07 -4.16
N GLY A 74 13.69 -3.80 -3.74
CA GLY A 74 14.54 -2.71 -4.25
C GLY A 74 14.04 -2.04 -5.53
N SER A 75 12.98 -2.54 -6.17
CA SER A 75 12.35 -1.82 -7.28
C SER A 75 11.47 -0.68 -6.80
N TYR A 76 11.40 0.39 -7.58
CA TYR A 76 10.51 1.52 -7.35
C TYR A 76 10.06 2.16 -8.68
N ASN A 77 8.96 2.90 -8.64
CA ASN A 77 8.55 3.77 -9.73
C ASN A 77 7.96 5.06 -9.14
N TYR A 78 7.73 6.05 -10.00
CA TYR A 78 7.03 7.27 -9.65
C TYR A 78 5.59 7.18 -10.15
N SER A 79 4.66 7.47 -9.25
CA SER A 79 3.23 7.45 -9.53
C SER A 79 2.60 8.79 -9.19
N LEU A 80 1.74 9.26 -10.08
CA LEU A 80 0.93 10.46 -9.90
C LEU A 80 -0.34 10.13 -9.13
N PHE A 81 -0.59 10.84 -8.03
CA PHE A 81 -1.74 10.65 -7.17
C PHE A 81 -2.82 11.68 -7.43
N ARG A 82 -4.07 11.31 -7.12
CA ARG A 82 -5.22 12.23 -7.20
C ARG A 82 -5.48 12.85 -5.84
N LYS A 83 -6.00 14.07 -5.79
CA LYS A 83 -6.35 14.76 -4.53
C LYS A 83 -7.36 13.97 -3.69
N ASN A 84 -8.27 13.25 -4.35
CA ASN A 84 -9.27 12.39 -3.70
C ASN A 84 -8.77 10.96 -3.38
N SER A 85 -7.56 10.60 -3.78
CA SER A 85 -6.96 9.28 -3.53
C SER A 85 -5.44 9.36 -3.39
N ARG A 86 -4.97 10.24 -2.49
CA ARG A 86 -3.54 10.50 -2.23
C ARG A 86 -2.76 9.25 -1.83
N TYR A 87 -3.42 8.31 -1.15
CA TYR A 87 -2.84 7.06 -0.68
C TYR A 87 -3.28 5.83 -1.51
N GLY A 88 -3.70 6.07 -2.75
CA GLY A 88 -4.26 5.06 -3.65
C GLY A 88 -3.23 4.35 -4.54
N LYS A 89 -3.66 3.89 -5.73
CA LYS A 89 -2.74 3.23 -6.71
C LYS A 89 -1.77 4.20 -7.35
N GLY A 90 -2.18 5.46 -7.40
CA GLY A 90 -1.61 6.42 -8.32
C GLY A 90 -1.74 5.95 -9.78
N ILE A 91 -1.15 6.75 -10.65
CA ILE A 91 -1.01 6.50 -12.08
C ILE A 91 0.48 6.48 -12.31
N VAL A 92 1.02 5.31 -12.65
CA VAL A 92 2.46 5.17 -12.94
C VAL A 92 2.83 6.12 -14.08
N VAL A 93 3.74 7.04 -13.81
CA VAL A 93 4.21 8.09 -14.74
C VAL A 93 5.66 7.91 -15.16
N SER A 94 6.41 7.06 -14.46
CA SER A 94 7.78 6.71 -14.83
C SER A 94 7.92 5.23 -15.22
N SER A 95 9.09 4.90 -15.74
CA SER A 95 9.58 3.51 -15.79
C SER A 95 9.76 2.93 -14.38
N ALA A 96 9.94 1.61 -14.32
CA ALA A 96 10.38 0.94 -13.10
C ALA A 96 11.91 0.97 -13.01
N TYR A 97 12.42 1.38 -11.84
CA TYR A 97 13.84 1.48 -11.52
C TYR A 97 14.19 0.50 -10.40
N THR A 98 15.45 0.12 -10.29
CA THR A 98 15.93 -0.81 -9.23
C THR A 98 17.13 -0.28 -8.45
N LYS A 99 17.71 0.83 -8.88
CA LYS A 99 18.87 1.44 -8.24
C LYS A 99 18.62 2.93 -8.04
N ASN A 100 19.04 3.45 -6.89
CA ASN A 100 18.85 4.86 -6.55
C ASN A 100 19.71 5.81 -7.40
N ASP A 101 20.75 5.29 -8.05
CA ASP A 101 21.68 6.00 -8.92
C ASP A 101 21.37 5.81 -10.42
N ASP A 102 20.19 5.30 -10.77
CA ASP A 102 19.79 5.15 -12.18
C ASP A 102 19.69 6.53 -12.86
N PRO A 103 20.49 6.79 -13.91
CA PRO A 103 20.49 8.10 -14.59
C PRO A 103 19.10 8.52 -15.10
N ASN A 104 18.26 7.57 -15.49
CA ASN A 104 16.91 7.87 -15.98
C ASN A 104 15.96 8.24 -14.83
N ALA A 105 16.15 7.63 -13.66
CA ALA A 105 15.39 8.01 -12.47
C ALA A 105 15.78 9.43 -12.01
N ILE A 106 17.08 9.73 -12.02
CA ILE A 106 17.60 11.06 -11.70
C ILE A 106 17.06 12.09 -12.69
N ALA A 107 17.19 11.87 -14.01
CA ALA A 107 16.67 12.78 -15.03
C ALA A 107 15.14 12.99 -14.89
N PHE A 108 14.39 11.94 -14.60
CA PHE A 108 12.95 12.06 -14.37
C PHE A 108 12.64 12.96 -13.15
N VAL A 109 13.37 12.81 -12.05
CA VAL A 109 13.17 13.60 -10.82
C VAL A 109 13.64 15.04 -10.98
N GLU A 110 14.75 15.27 -11.66
CA GLU A 110 15.35 16.60 -11.79
C GLU A 110 14.68 17.43 -12.90
N GLU A 111 14.26 16.80 -14.00
CA GLU A 111 13.72 17.52 -15.16
C GLU A 111 12.19 17.46 -15.20
N ALA A 112 11.60 16.27 -15.09
CA ALA A 112 10.16 16.09 -15.36
C ALA A 112 9.28 16.42 -14.15
N VAL A 113 9.65 15.93 -12.96
CA VAL A 113 8.83 16.12 -11.74
C VAL A 113 8.59 17.60 -11.40
N PRO A 114 9.59 18.50 -11.42
CA PRO A 114 9.39 19.90 -11.05
C PRO A 114 8.49 20.64 -12.04
N ILE A 115 8.62 20.35 -13.34
CA ILE A 115 7.77 20.92 -14.38
C ILE A 115 6.31 20.47 -14.18
N ILE A 116 6.11 19.18 -13.93
CA ILE A 116 4.76 18.63 -13.69
C ILE A 116 4.16 19.25 -12.44
N HIS A 117 4.88 19.29 -11.32
CA HIS A 117 4.40 19.91 -10.08
C HIS A 117 4.09 21.39 -10.28
N GLY A 118 4.95 22.14 -10.98
CA GLY A 118 4.70 23.54 -11.32
C GLY A 118 3.47 23.76 -12.23
N TYR A 119 3.05 22.76 -13.01
CA TYR A 119 1.76 22.80 -13.70
C TYR A 119 0.59 22.50 -12.78
N LEU A 120 0.73 21.58 -11.82
CA LEU A 120 -0.32 21.22 -10.88
C LEU A 120 -0.60 22.36 -9.88
N GLU A 121 0.45 22.99 -9.34
CA GLU A 121 0.36 24.08 -8.37
C GLU A 121 -0.47 25.27 -8.88
N LYS A 122 -0.45 25.55 -10.19
CA LYS A 122 -1.26 26.62 -10.80
C LYS A 122 -2.76 26.39 -10.69
N TYR A 123 -3.17 25.14 -10.48
CA TYR A 123 -4.57 24.72 -10.36
C TYR A 123 -4.88 24.19 -8.97
N ASP A 124 -3.99 24.41 -8.01
CA ASP A 124 -4.23 24.16 -6.61
C ASP A 124 -5.00 25.34 -6.00
N SER A 125 -6.17 25.06 -5.45
CA SER A 125 -6.95 26.02 -4.68
C SER A 125 -6.68 25.83 -3.18
N PRO A 126 -6.68 26.90 -2.36
CA PRO A 126 -6.67 26.76 -0.91
C PRO A 126 -7.76 25.81 -0.38
N ALA A 127 -8.90 25.73 -1.08
CA ALA A 127 -10.00 24.82 -0.76
C ALA A 127 -9.62 23.32 -0.90
N ASP A 128 -8.65 22.99 -1.75
CA ASP A 128 -8.21 21.61 -2.00
C ASP A 128 -7.43 20.99 -0.82
N PHE A 129 -6.97 21.85 0.08
CA PHE A 129 -6.23 21.47 1.29
C PHE A 129 -7.05 21.67 2.57
N VAL A 130 -8.30 22.13 2.46
CA VAL A 130 -9.19 22.25 3.63
C VAL A 130 -9.52 20.84 4.11
N THR A 131 -8.92 20.47 5.24
CA THR A 131 -9.30 19.29 5.99
C THR A 131 -10.77 19.43 6.41
N GLU A 132 -11.64 18.62 5.83
CA GLU A 132 -13.01 18.48 6.30
C GLU A 132 -12.99 18.24 7.83
N PRO A 133 -13.72 19.04 8.62
CA PRO A 133 -13.71 18.89 10.07
C PRO A 133 -14.19 17.48 10.43
N ILE A 134 -13.42 16.79 11.27
CA ILE A 134 -13.74 15.43 11.69
C ILE A 134 -14.85 15.51 12.74
N THR A 135 -16.09 15.39 12.28
CA THR A 135 -17.28 15.39 13.15
C THR A 135 -17.43 14.09 13.95
N SER A 136 -16.82 13.00 13.47
CA SER A 136 -16.85 11.70 14.14
C SER A 136 -15.65 10.83 13.76
N TYR A 137 -15.15 10.06 14.72
CA TYR A 137 -14.06 9.10 14.53
C TYR A 137 -14.61 7.73 14.13
N LYS A 138 -14.38 7.35 12.88
CA LYS A 138 -14.82 6.07 12.33
C LYS A 138 -13.86 4.94 12.68
N TYR A 139 -12.56 5.21 12.69
CA TYR A 139 -11.50 4.22 12.89
C TYR A 139 -10.88 4.28 14.28
N PHE A 140 -11.13 5.36 15.01
CA PHE A 140 -10.71 5.50 16.39
C PHE A 140 -11.90 5.52 17.34
N GLU A 141 -11.67 5.08 18.57
CA GLU A 141 -12.60 5.15 19.69
C GLU A 141 -11.88 5.86 20.84
N LEU A 142 -12.53 6.86 21.44
CA LEU A 142 -11.99 7.53 22.62
C LEU A 142 -12.26 6.66 23.85
N LYS A 143 -11.20 6.22 24.54
CA LYS A 143 -11.24 5.46 25.79
C LYS A 143 -10.53 6.27 26.87
N GLY A 144 -11.29 7.05 27.64
CA GLY A 144 -10.71 8.01 28.58
C GLY A 144 -9.97 9.12 27.83
N SER A 145 -8.68 9.29 28.09
CA SER A 145 -7.80 10.26 27.42
C SER A 145 -7.06 9.71 26.19
N VAL A 146 -7.27 8.43 25.85
CA VAL A 146 -6.50 7.72 24.83
C VAL A 146 -7.41 7.31 23.67
N TYR A 147 -6.93 7.47 22.44
CA TYR A 147 -7.62 7.02 21.23
C TYR A 147 -7.17 5.61 20.85
N ALA A 148 -8.09 4.65 20.87
CA ALA A 148 -7.84 3.27 20.48
C ALA A 148 -8.27 3.02 19.02
N VAL A 149 -7.46 2.27 18.26
CA VAL A 149 -7.83 1.86 16.89
C VAL A 149 -8.91 0.78 16.94
N LYS A 150 -10.04 1.05 16.32
CA LYS A 150 -11.14 0.09 16.13
C LYS A 150 -10.67 -1.03 15.22
N SER A 151 -10.84 -2.27 15.69
CA SER A 151 -10.54 -3.45 14.88
C SER A 151 -11.51 -4.56 15.21
N ASN A 152 -11.95 -5.30 14.18
CA ASN A 152 -12.77 -6.47 14.38
C ASN A 152 -11.87 -7.66 14.73
N LYS A 153 -11.88 -8.05 16.01
CA LYS A 153 -11.01 -9.09 16.57
C LYS A 153 -11.68 -10.46 16.65
N ILE A 154 -12.99 -10.53 16.37
CA ILE A 154 -13.81 -11.73 16.53
C ILE A 154 -13.29 -12.87 15.66
N GLY A 155 -12.94 -12.59 14.40
CA GLY A 155 -12.42 -13.61 13.50
C GLY A 155 -11.12 -14.26 13.98
N ALA A 156 -10.19 -13.45 14.52
CA ALA A 156 -8.94 -13.97 15.09
C ALA A 156 -9.21 -14.82 16.33
N LEU A 157 -10.11 -14.37 17.21
CA LEU A 157 -10.48 -15.11 18.41
C LEU A 157 -11.11 -16.47 18.08
N ILE A 158 -12.11 -16.50 17.19
CA ILE A 158 -12.79 -17.73 16.75
C ILE A 158 -11.78 -18.69 16.12
N THR A 159 -10.93 -18.20 15.21
CA THR A 159 -9.91 -19.03 14.55
C THR A 159 -8.96 -19.64 15.58
N GLY A 160 -8.51 -18.84 16.56
CA GLY A 160 -7.63 -19.32 17.63
C GLY A 160 -8.26 -20.41 18.48
N ILE A 161 -9.52 -20.26 18.87
CA ILE A 161 -10.27 -21.26 19.65
C ILE A 161 -10.45 -22.56 18.85
N ILE A 162 -10.79 -22.47 17.56
CA ILE A 162 -10.94 -23.64 16.69
C ILE A 162 -9.62 -24.40 16.58
N LEU A 163 -8.50 -23.72 16.35
CA LEU A 163 -7.18 -24.38 16.23
C LEU A 163 -6.79 -25.11 17.52
N ILE A 164 -7.02 -24.49 18.68
CA ILE A 164 -6.80 -25.15 19.99
C ILE A 164 -7.74 -26.34 20.15
N GLY A 165 -9.02 -26.20 19.79
CA GLY A 165 -9.99 -27.28 19.83
C GLY A 165 -9.59 -28.49 18.97
N ILE A 166 -9.11 -28.25 17.75
CA ILE A 166 -8.57 -29.30 16.87
C ILE A 166 -7.32 -29.93 17.51
N GLY A 167 -6.43 -29.13 18.09
CA GLY A 167 -5.26 -29.64 18.82
C GLY A 167 -5.64 -30.55 19.98
N ILE A 168 -6.68 -30.20 20.75
CA ILE A 168 -7.21 -31.03 21.83
C ILE A 168 -7.82 -32.32 21.28
N TRP A 169 -8.61 -32.22 20.21
CA TRP A 169 -9.23 -33.39 19.57
C TRP A 169 -8.20 -34.37 19.02
N LEU A 170 -7.07 -33.89 18.49
CA LEU A 170 -5.99 -34.76 18.01
C LEU A 170 -5.44 -35.69 19.10
N PHE A 171 -5.44 -35.31 20.39
CA PHE A 171 -5.04 -36.23 21.46
C PHE A 171 -5.91 -37.50 21.55
N THR A 172 -7.11 -37.48 20.97
CA THR A 172 -8.03 -38.63 20.97
C THR A 172 -7.79 -39.60 19.81
N ILE A 173 -6.98 -39.24 18.83
CA ILE A 173 -6.74 -40.05 17.63
C ILE A 173 -5.52 -40.94 17.87
N PRO A 174 -5.65 -42.27 17.70
CA PRO A 174 -4.48 -43.16 17.75
C PRO A 174 -3.54 -42.82 16.60
N ALA A 175 -2.26 -42.63 16.90
CA ALA A 175 -1.24 -42.27 15.93
C ALA A 175 -0.07 -43.25 15.97
N ASP A 176 0.39 -43.65 14.78
CA ASP A 176 1.52 -44.58 14.62
C ASP A 176 2.86 -43.96 15.07
N SER A 177 2.96 -42.63 15.03
CA SER A 177 4.15 -41.89 15.46
C SER A 177 3.78 -40.82 16.50
N LEU A 178 4.22 -41.05 17.73
CA LEU A 178 4.02 -40.14 18.86
C LEU A 178 4.69 -38.77 18.63
N ILE A 179 5.85 -38.75 17.97
CA ILE A 179 6.57 -37.51 17.67
C ILE A 179 5.81 -36.67 16.66
N ALA A 180 5.28 -37.30 15.60
CA ALA A 180 4.54 -36.59 14.55
C ALA A 180 3.25 -35.96 15.11
N ILE A 181 2.51 -36.69 15.94
CA ILE A 181 1.27 -36.17 16.53
C ILE A 181 1.54 -35.04 17.52
N LEU A 182 2.56 -35.16 18.38
CA LEU A 182 2.95 -34.09 19.29
C LEU A 182 3.40 -32.83 18.54
N PHE A 183 4.12 -32.99 17.42
CA PHE A 183 4.51 -31.86 16.58
C PHE A 183 3.29 -31.15 15.98
N CYS A 184 2.34 -31.89 15.40
CA CYS A 184 1.10 -31.33 14.84
C CYS A 184 0.27 -30.61 15.90
N ILE A 185 0.10 -31.21 17.08
CA ILE A 185 -0.60 -30.61 18.22
C ILE A 185 0.12 -29.33 18.63
N GLY A 186 1.44 -29.39 18.87
CA GLY A 186 2.24 -28.23 19.26
C GLY A 186 2.10 -27.06 18.29
N LEU A 187 2.09 -27.34 16.98
CA LEU A 187 1.92 -26.34 15.93
C LEU A 187 0.50 -25.73 15.92
N LEU A 188 -0.55 -26.52 16.14
CA LEU A 188 -1.92 -26.02 16.25
C LEU A 188 -2.11 -25.14 17.49
N PHE A 189 -1.56 -25.54 18.63
CA PHE A 189 -1.55 -24.74 19.85
C PHE A 189 -0.78 -23.44 19.65
N LEU A 190 0.41 -23.50 19.02
CA LEU A 190 1.21 -22.32 18.70
C LEU A 190 0.42 -21.33 17.85
N PHE A 191 -0.17 -21.78 16.74
CA PHE A 191 -0.97 -20.91 15.89
C PHE A 191 -2.23 -20.41 16.59
N GLY A 192 -2.91 -21.26 17.37
CA GLY A 192 -4.05 -20.87 18.19
C GLY A 192 -3.72 -19.71 19.13
N LEU A 193 -2.60 -19.82 19.86
CA LEU A 193 -2.10 -18.76 20.74
C LEU A 193 -1.74 -17.48 19.98
N VAL A 194 -1.13 -17.58 18.80
CA VAL A 194 -0.83 -16.42 17.94
C VAL A 194 -2.11 -15.68 17.55
N PHE A 195 -3.16 -16.40 17.12
CA PHE A 195 -4.44 -15.82 16.74
C PHE A 195 -5.18 -15.19 17.93
N ILE A 196 -5.17 -15.86 19.09
CA ILE A 196 -5.73 -15.30 20.33
C ILE A 196 -5.00 -14.01 20.70
N ASN A 197 -3.66 -14.01 20.74
CA ASN A 197 -2.89 -12.81 21.04
C ASN A 197 -3.15 -11.66 20.05
N ALA A 198 -3.33 -11.97 18.76
CA ALA A 198 -3.70 -10.98 17.75
C ALA A 198 -5.09 -10.36 18.03
N ALA A 199 -6.02 -11.13 18.60
CA ALA A 199 -7.34 -10.64 19.01
C ALA A 199 -7.24 -9.63 20.17
N PHE A 200 -6.32 -9.81 21.11
CA PHE A 200 -6.09 -8.88 22.23
C PHE A 200 -5.14 -7.73 21.91
N THR A 201 -4.49 -7.73 20.74
CA THR A 201 -3.56 -6.66 20.36
C THR A 201 -4.31 -5.36 20.06
N GLN A 202 -3.97 -4.28 20.76
CA GLN A 202 -4.55 -2.95 20.58
C GLN A 202 -3.47 -1.92 20.24
N PHE A 203 -3.88 -0.88 19.52
CA PHE A 203 -3.06 0.31 19.27
C PHE A 203 -3.73 1.50 19.92
N LEU A 204 -2.99 2.14 20.80
CA LEU A 204 -3.41 3.21 21.68
C LEU A 204 -2.60 4.46 21.36
N PHE A 205 -3.28 5.55 21.08
CA PHE A 205 -2.70 6.85 20.77
C PHE A 205 -3.03 7.78 21.91
N ASP A 206 -2.01 8.27 22.59
CA ASP A 206 -2.12 9.15 23.74
C ASP A 206 -1.57 10.54 23.36
N PRO A 207 -2.44 11.50 23.00
CA PRO A 207 -2.02 12.84 22.64
C PRO A 207 -1.47 13.67 23.80
N GLN A 208 -1.84 13.32 25.05
CA GLN A 208 -1.39 14.03 26.24
C GLN A 208 0.07 13.70 26.55
N ASN A 209 0.41 12.41 26.48
CA ASN A 209 1.78 11.95 26.64
C ASN A 209 2.60 11.99 25.34
N GLY A 210 1.96 12.24 24.20
CA GLY A 210 2.60 12.24 22.89
C GLY A 210 3.18 10.86 22.53
N THR A 211 2.43 9.78 22.76
CA THR A 211 2.91 8.41 22.51
C THR A 211 1.93 7.54 21.75
N VAL A 212 2.46 6.61 20.93
CA VAL A 212 1.74 5.46 20.37
C VAL A 212 2.18 4.21 21.10
N LYS A 213 1.21 3.46 21.65
CA LYS A 213 1.46 2.18 22.31
C LYS A 213 0.76 1.05 21.56
N ARG A 214 1.50 -0.02 21.28
CA ARG A 214 0.97 -1.33 20.94
C ARG A 214 0.91 -2.15 22.21
N THR A 215 -0.28 -2.57 22.61
CA THR A 215 -0.49 -3.46 23.76
C THR A 215 -1.09 -4.78 23.28
N GLY A 216 -1.06 -5.81 24.13
CA GLY A 216 -1.57 -7.15 23.83
C GLY A 216 -1.55 -8.03 25.08
N LEU A 217 -1.91 -9.30 24.93
CA LEU A 217 -2.00 -10.25 26.05
C LEU A 217 -0.64 -10.46 26.74
N PHE A 218 0.43 -10.48 25.97
CA PHE A 218 1.79 -10.65 26.48
C PHE A 218 2.54 -9.32 26.52
N SER A 219 3.04 -8.95 27.70
CA SER A 219 3.72 -7.67 27.96
C SER A 219 5.01 -7.49 27.15
N PHE A 220 5.78 -8.56 26.90
CA PHE A 220 7.01 -8.48 26.11
C PHE A 220 6.79 -8.11 24.63
N LEU A 221 5.55 -8.20 24.14
CA LEU A 221 5.17 -7.76 22.78
C LEU A 221 4.72 -6.30 22.74
N HIS A 222 4.67 -5.62 23.89
CA HIS A 222 4.30 -4.23 23.95
C HIS A 222 5.39 -3.38 23.31
N LYS A 223 4.96 -2.35 22.57
CA LYS A 223 5.86 -1.38 21.96
C LYS A 223 5.33 0.01 22.22
N GLU A 224 6.21 0.93 22.53
CA GLU A 224 5.88 2.32 22.78
C GLU A 224 6.80 3.21 21.96
N TYR A 225 6.21 4.21 21.29
CA TYR A 225 6.92 5.15 20.43
C TYR A 225 6.43 6.56 20.74
N SER A 226 7.35 7.52 20.81
CA SER A 226 7.00 8.93 20.96
C SER A 226 6.59 9.55 19.62
N PHE A 227 5.61 10.46 19.64
CA PHE A 227 5.22 11.29 18.50
C PHE A 227 6.36 12.21 18.05
N VAL A 228 7.28 12.58 18.94
CA VAL A 228 8.46 13.39 18.58
C VAL A 228 9.36 12.66 17.58
N ASN A 229 9.36 11.33 17.64
CA ASN A 229 10.16 10.47 16.76
C ASN A 229 9.41 10.09 15.47
N TYR A 230 8.19 10.60 15.26
CA TYR A 230 7.39 10.30 14.07
C TYR A 230 7.97 11.01 12.85
N ALA A 231 8.30 10.22 11.82
CA ALA A 231 8.85 10.74 10.56
C ALA A 231 7.84 10.78 9.42
N GLY A 232 6.78 9.96 9.47
CA GLY A 232 5.77 9.95 8.42
C GLY A 232 4.90 8.69 8.38
N ILE A 233 4.04 8.62 7.37
CA ILE A 233 3.21 7.44 7.08
C ILE A 233 3.71 6.79 5.79
N GLN A 234 3.83 5.48 5.82
CA GLN A 234 4.02 4.65 4.65
C GLN A 234 2.80 3.75 4.45
N THR A 235 2.28 3.70 3.22
CA THR A 235 1.21 2.76 2.86
C THR A 235 1.75 1.63 2.01
N ILE A 236 1.51 0.38 2.42
CA ILE A 236 1.99 -0.81 1.71
C ILE A 236 0.80 -1.57 1.15
N ARG A 237 0.77 -1.70 -0.17
CA ARG A 237 -0.31 -2.40 -0.87
C ARG A 237 -0.02 -3.89 -0.96
N HIS A 238 -0.92 -4.71 -0.45
CA HIS A 238 -0.84 -6.16 -0.54
C HIS A 238 -1.69 -6.67 -1.71
N THR A 239 -1.06 -7.45 -2.58
CA THR A 239 -1.71 -8.14 -3.69
C THR A 239 -1.41 -9.64 -3.58
N VAL A 240 -2.40 -10.47 -3.92
CA VAL A 240 -2.25 -11.93 -4.02
C VAL A 240 -2.75 -12.31 -5.41
N ASN A 241 -1.91 -13.01 -6.19
CA ASN A 241 -2.20 -13.35 -7.58
C ASN A 241 -2.62 -12.13 -8.43
N LEU A 242 -1.92 -11.00 -8.26
CA LEU A 242 -2.21 -9.71 -8.91
C LEU A 242 -3.57 -9.07 -8.53
N ILE A 243 -4.35 -9.71 -7.64
CA ILE A 243 -5.59 -9.17 -7.11
C ILE A 243 -5.26 -8.37 -5.85
N TYR A 244 -5.74 -7.13 -5.80
CA TYR A 244 -5.59 -6.29 -4.61
C TYR A 244 -6.40 -6.83 -3.44
N VAL A 245 -5.71 -7.05 -2.31
CA VAL A 245 -6.32 -7.60 -1.09
C VAL A 245 -6.55 -6.51 -0.08
N ARG A 246 -5.52 -5.76 0.31
CA ARG A 246 -5.60 -4.71 1.34
C ARG A 246 -4.40 -3.77 1.28
N THR A 247 -4.48 -2.64 1.96
CA THR A 247 -3.35 -1.75 2.20
C THR A 247 -3.06 -1.67 3.70
N SER A 248 -1.81 -1.86 4.08
CA SER A 248 -1.33 -1.63 5.43
C SER A 248 -0.86 -0.19 5.59
N VAL A 249 -1.28 0.45 6.69
CA VAL A 249 -0.83 1.80 7.08
C VAL A 249 0.23 1.63 8.15
N ASN A 250 1.46 2.03 7.82
CA ASN A 250 2.60 2.00 8.71
C ASN A 250 2.94 3.43 9.15
N LEU A 251 3.14 3.62 10.44
CA LEU A 251 3.75 4.82 10.97
C LEU A 251 5.26 4.59 11.05
N ILE A 252 6.05 5.50 10.51
CA ILE A 252 7.51 5.43 10.52
C ILE A 252 8.03 6.24 11.69
N PHE A 253 8.82 5.59 12.54
CA PHE A 253 9.51 6.24 13.65
C PHE A 253 11.01 6.18 13.46
N VAL A 254 11.71 7.30 13.63
CA VAL A 254 13.16 7.37 13.64
C VAL A 254 13.61 7.26 15.09
N LEU A 255 14.39 6.23 15.41
CA LEU A 255 14.85 5.99 16.77
C LEU A 255 16.29 6.54 16.96
N PRO A 256 16.48 7.65 17.71
CA PRO A 256 17.81 8.23 17.92
C PRO A 256 18.76 7.24 18.61
N GLU A 257 18.25 6.48 19.57
CA GLU A 257 18.98 5.45 20.31
C GLU A 257 19.46 4.27 19.46
N LYS A 258 19.03 4.17 18.19
CA LYS A 258 19.42 3.12 17.24
C LYS A 258 20.01 3.69 15.97
N ASN A 259 20.90 4.68 16.09
CA ASN A 259 21.57 5.33 14.96
C ASN A 259 20.59 5.87 13.91
N ASN A 260 19.52 6.53 14.36
CA ASN A 260 18.46 7.07 13.49
C ASN A 260 17.80 6.02 12.59
N LYS A 261 17.74 4.76 13.03
CA LYS A 261 17.07 3.70 12.30
C LYS A 261 15.57 3.96 12.22
N GLU A 262 15.04 3.93 11.01
CA GLU A 262 13.60 3.94 10.75
C GLU A 262 12.96 2.59 11.12
N VAL A 263 11.88 2.64 11.89
CA VAL A 263 11.13 1.46 12.29
C VAL A 263 9.66 1.64 11.92
N PRO A 264 9.12 0.77 11.05
CA PRO A 264 7.71 0.81 10.71
C PRO A 264 6.85 0.15 11.81
N LEU A 265 5.78 0.83 12.20
CA LEU A 265 4.71 0.31 13.04
C LEU A 265 3.42 0.22 12.22
N THR A 266 3.01 -0.99 11.84
CA THR A 266 1.72 -1.21 11.16
C THR A 266 0.58 -1.03 12.15
N VAL A 267 -0.24 0.00 11.96
CA VAL A 267 -1.33 0.37 12.87
C VAL A 267 -2.71 0.01 12.34
N ALA A 268 -2.85 -0.14 11.02
CA ALA A 268 -4.10 -0.52 10.39
C ALA A 268 -3.86 -1.31 9.09
N SER A 269 -4.85 -2.12 8.74
CA SER A 269 -4.94 -2.77 7.43
C SER A 269 -6.34 -2.54 6.87
N LEU A 270 -6.45 -1.85 5.75
CA LEU A 270 -7.70 -1.31 5.22
C LEU A 270 -7.91 -1.73 3.77
N PHE A 271 -9.16 -2.00 3.39
CA PHE A 271 -9.50 -2.51 2.07
C PHE A 271 -9.76 -1.40 1.04
N ARG A 272 -10.23 -0.21 1.43
CA ARG A 272 -10.64 0.83 0.46
C ARG A 272 -9.75 2.06 0.57
N GLU A 273 -9.43 2.70 -0.57
CA GLU A 273 -8.61 3.91 -0.59
C GLU A 273 -9.21 5.04 0.24
N LYS A 274 -10.53 5.25 0.14
CA LYS A 274 -11.27 6.22 0.99
C LYS A 274 -11.15 5.92 2.50
N SER A 275 -11.03 4.65 2.86
CA SER A 275 -10.84 4.25 4.25
C SER A 275 -9.45 4.60 4.76
N ILE A 276 -8.43 4.46 3.90
CA ILE A 276 -7.04 4.83 4.22
C ILE A 276 -6.95 6.35 4.42
N ASP A 277 -7.48 7.12 3.48
CA ASP A 277 -7.48 8.59 3.58
C ASP A 277 -8.20 9.07 4.84
N ARG A 278 -9.39 8.52 5.15
CA ARG A 278 -10.12 8.85 6.38
C ARG A 278 -9.35 8.45 7.64
N PHE A 279 -8.72 7.27 7.66
CA PHE A 279 -7.90 6.83 8.77
C PHE A 279 -6.74 7.80 9.03
N ILE A 280 -6.03 8.20 7.97
CA ILE A 280 -4.90 9.12 8.07
C ILE A 280 -5.34 10.52 8.51
N LYS A 281 -6.46 11.02 8.00
CA LYS A 281 -7.07 12.28 8.48
C LYS A 281 -7.41 12.22 9.97
N GLU A 282 -8.06 11.14 10.41
CA GLU A 282 -8.37 10.93 11.83
C GLU A 282 -7.10 10.86 12.70
N PHE A 283 -6.07 10.14 12.24
CA PHE A 283 -4.77 10.09 12.90
C PHE A 283 -4.12 11.47 13.03
N TYR A 284 -4.04 12.24 11.94
CA TYR A 284 -3.48 13.59 11.99
C TYR A 284 -4.30 14.53 12.88
N SER A 285 -5.62 14.39 12.93
CA SER A 285 -6.44 15.16 13.88
C SER A 285 -6.11 14.80 15.34
N ILE A 286 -5.86 13.53 15.64
CA ILE A 286 -5.48 13.06 16.98
C ILE A 286 -4.08 13.59 17.36
N MET A 287 -3.13 13.56 16.43
CA MET A 287 -1.78 14.11 16.62
C MET A 287 -1.77 15.65 16.74
N ASN A 288 -2.53 16.34 15.89
CA ASN A 288 -2.59 17.80 15.83
C ASN A 288 -3.45 18.43 16.93
N THR A 289 -4.19 17.65 17.71
CA THR A 289 -4.78 18.16 18.96
C THR A 289 -3.69 18.57 19.97
N THR A 290 -2.41 18.23 19.71
CA THR A 290 -1.23 18.72 20.43
C THR A 290 -0.41 19.77 19.64
N ALA A 291 -0.66 19.96 18.33
CA ALA A 291 0.12 20.85 17.45
C ALA A 291 -0.43 22.29 17.33
N ASN A 292 -1.46 22.66 18.10
CA ASN A 292 -1.90 24.05 18.22
C ASN A 292 -0.98 24.92 19.11
N ASN A 293 0.18 24.41 19.49
CA ASN A 293 1.29 25.20 20.04
C ASN A 293 2.56 25.02 19.16
N ASN A 294 2.58 25.71 18.03
CA ASN A 294 3.67 25.87 17.07
C ASN A 294 3.74 24.82 15.95
N ILE A 295 3.16 25.12 14.79
CA ILE A 295 3.85 24.93 13.49
C ILE A 295 3.43 26.09 12.56
N LYS A 296 4.42 26.92 12.21
CA LYS A 296 4.48 27.75 11.00
C LYS A 296 4.99 26.88 9.86
#